data_AF-A0A1H0PUD2-F1
#
_entry.id   AF-A0A1H0PUD2-F1
#
_cell.length_a   1.000
_cell.length_b   1.000
_cell.length_c   1.000
_cell.angle_alpha   90.00
_cell.angle_beta   90.00
_cell.angle_gamma   90.00
#
_symmetry.space_group_name_H-M   'P 1'
#
loop_
_entity.id
_entity.type
_entity.pdbx_description
1 polymer ?
#
loop_
_entity_poly.entity_id
_entity_poly.type
_entity_poly.pdbx_seq_one_letter_code
_entity_poly.pdbx_strand_id
1 'polypeptide(L)'
;MTSQGGLGVRELVLMPGLRPADVVRVHRAALDVLRPDIDAAHIDAYSGDFWPPEVLPSYERALLLAREEVARGERSRRADPGMGIDVDVRDDDQFQVLSDLAPYTIHTEGSRDGRRVFSASDTGTALWVEVSQAQEAALRLRLSRLGIPPDVLAVLPAGR
;
A
#
# COMPACT_ATOMS: atom_id res chain seq x y z
N MET A 1 -33.00 20.50 7.63
CA MET A 1 -31.92 21.08 6.80
C MET A 1 -31.24 19.91 6.10
N THR A 2 -31.61 19.60 4.88
CA THR A 2 -31.05 18.49 4.10
C THR A 2 -30.58 19.05 2.77
N SER A 3 -29.28 18.95 2.48
CA SER A 3 -28.72 18.38 1.24
C SER A 3 -27.23 18.77 1.03
N GLN A 4 -26.46 17.78 0.53
CA GLN A 4 -25.15 17.84 -0.17
C GLN A 4 -23.87 17.99 0.69
N GLY A 5 -22.86 17.10 0.65
CA GLY A 5 -22.64 15.91 -0.17
C GLY A 5 -21.64 14.96 0.51
N GLY A 6 -22.08 13.75 0.84
CA GLY A 6 -21.17 12.66 1.18
C GLY A 6 -20.55 12.15 -0.11
N LEU A 7 -19.37 12.64 -0.47
CA LEU A 7 -18.58 12.06 -1.56
C LEU A 7 -18.23 10.63 -1.15
N GLY A 8 -19.00 9.67 -1.70
CA GLY A 8 -19.01 8.28 -1.28
C GLY A 8 -17.66 7.62 -1.52
N VAL A 9 -16.92 7.39 -0.43
CA VAL A 9 -15.78 6.48 -0.44
C VAL A 9 -16.29 5.04 -0.48
N ARG A 10 -15.51 4.15 -1.07
CA ARG A 10 -15.76 2.71 -1.12
C ARG A 10 -14.53 1.97 -0.66
N GLU A 11 -14.75 0.87 0.03
CA GLU A 11 -13.70 -0.06 0.41
C GLU A 11 -13.62 -1.17 -0.62
N LEU A 12 -12.42 -1.42 -1.14
CA LEU A 12 -12.14 -2.49 -2.09
C LEU A 12 -11.15 -3.48 -1.46
N VAL A 13 -11.36 -4.76 -1.72
CA VAL A 13 -10.44 -5.84 -1.36
C VAL A 13 -10.04 -6.65 -2.58
N LEU A 14 -8.81 -7.12 -2.59
CA LEU A 14 -8.33 -8.04 -3.61
C LEU A 14 -8.89 -9.45 -3.37
N MET A 15 -9.53 -10.00 -4.38
CA MET A 15 -10.09 -11.35 -4.36
C MET A 15 -9.01 -12.39 -4.64
N PRO A 16 -9.14 -13.61 -4.07
CA PRO A 16 -8.23 -14.71 -4.36
C PRO A 16 -8.33 -15.18 -5.81
N GLY A 17 -7.29 -15.89 -6.26
CA GLY A 17 -7.27 -16.57 -7.57
C GLY A 17 -6.45 -15.85 -8.65
N LEU A 18 -5.85 -14.70 -8.34
CA LEU A 18 -4.85 -14.09 -9.21
C LEU A 18 -3.52 -14.83 -9.17
N ARG A 19 -2.78 -14.75 -10.29
CA ARG A 19 -1.39 -15.19 -10.34
C ARG A 19 -0.54 -14.23 -9.48
N PRO A 20 0.53 -14.71 -8.82
CA PRO A 20 1.37 -13.87 -7.96
C PRO A 20 1.87 -12.58 -8.65
N ALA A 21 2.28 -12.68 -9.92
CA ALA A 21 2.72 -11.50 -10.69
C ALA A 21 1.62 -10.46 -10.92
N ASP A 22 0.35 -10.89 -11.01
CA ASP A 22 -0.78 -9.96 -11.16
C ASP A 22 -1.15 -9.33 -9.81
N VAL A 23 -1.05 -10.06 -8.69
CA VAL A 23 -1.21 -9.51 -7.33
C VAL A 23 -0.28 -8.32 -7.12
N VAL A 24 1.01 -8.50 -7.41
CA VAL A 24 2.03 -7.43 -7.32
C VAL A 24 1.62 -6.20 -8.13
N ARG A 25 1.12 -6.41 -9.35
CA ARG A 25 0.65 -5.33 -10.23
C ARG A 25 -0.58 -4.62 -9.66
N VAL A 26 -1.50 -5.32 -9.02
CA VAL A 26 -2.68 -4.71 -8.36
C VAL A 26 -2.24 -3.83 -7.19
N HIS A 27 -1.36 -4.32 -6.31
CA HIS A 27 -0.86 -3.54 -5.17
C HIS A 27 -0.18 -2.24 -5.63
N ARG A 28 0.74 -2.34 -6.61
CA ARG A 28 1.42 -1.18 -7.18
C ARG A 28 0.44 -0.19 -7.83
N ALA A 29 -0.52 -0.69 -8.60
CA ALA A 29 -1.53 0.17 -9.23
C ALA A 29 -2.43 0.87 -8.19
N ALA A 30 -2.74 0.22 -7.07
CA ALA A 30 -3.51 0.80 -5.99
C ALA A 30 -2.71 1.91 -5.27
N LEU A 31 -1.45 1.65 -4.92
CA LEU A 31 -0.57 2.65 -4.33
C LEU A 31 -0.40 3.86 -5.25
N ASP A 32 -0.16 3.67 -6.55
CA ASP A 32 -0.06 4.76 -7.52
C ASP A 32 -1.29 5.66 -7.55
N VAL A 33 -2.48 5.08 -7.43
CA VAL A 33 -3.76 5.82 -7.46
C VAL A 33 -3.98 6.58 -6.15
N LEU A 34 -3.54 6.01 -5.02
CA LEU A 34 -3.71 6.58 -3.70
C LEU A 34 -2.61 7.55 -3.31
N ARG A 35 -1.43 7.49 -3.95
CA ARG A 35 -0.25 8.29 -3.63
C ARG A 35 -0.53 9.77 -3.38
N PRO A 36 -1.35 10.48 -4.20
CA PRO A 36 -1.62 11.90 -3.97
C PRO A 36 -2.35 12.22 -2.67
N ASP A 37 -3.04 11.22 -2.10
CA ASP A 37 -3.92 11.35 -0.95
C ASP A 37 -3.30 10.81 0.34
N ILE A 38 -2.20 10.05 0.26
CA ILE A 38 -1.51 9.51 1.44
C ILE A 38 -0.62 10.60 2.04
N ASP A 39 -0.77 10.87 3.34
CA ASP A 39 0.06 11.82 4.09
C ASP A 39 1.13 11.15 4.96
N ALA A 40 0.88 9.90 5.38
CA ALA A 40 1.83 9.06 6.09
C ALA A 40 1.68 7.60 5.64
N ALA A 41 2.80 6.92 5.45
CA ALA A 41 2.85 5.49 5.16
C ALA A 41 3.98 4.82 5.94
N HIS A 42 3.78 3.57 6.29
CA HIS A 42 4.82 2.75 6.89
C HIS A 42 4.79 1.32 6.37
N ILE A 43 5.93 0.66 6.57
CA ILE A 43 6.14 -0.71 6.14
C ILE A 43 6.99 -1.50 7.13
N ASP A 44 6.66 -2.78 7.26
CA ASP A 44 7.53 -3.75 7.91
C ASP A 44 8.48 -4.35 6.86
N ALA A 45 9.78 -4.28 7.09
CA ALA A 45 10.79 -5.02 6.35
C ALA A 45 10.89 -6.49 6.81
N TYR A 46 9.73 -7.13 7.02
CA TYR A 46 9.58 -8.55 7.31
C TYR A 46 8.61 -9.19 6.31
N SER A 47 8.87 -10.44 5.95
CA SER A 47 8.03 -11.26 5.09
C SER A 47 7.90 -12.65 5.70
N GLY A 48 6.75 -13.28 5.50
CA GLY A 48 6.49 -14.69 5.78
C GLY A 48 7.15 -15.62 4.78
N ASP A 49 7.58 -15.10 3.63
CA ASP A 49 8.31 -15.81 2.57
C ASP A 49 9.69 -15.17 2.29
N PHE A 50 10.45 -15.76 1.36
CA PHE A 50 11.68 -15.13 0.87
C PHE A 50 11.38 -13.92 0.00
N TRP A 51 12.10 -12.83 0.23
CA TRP A 51 12.09 -11.67 -0.66
C TRP A 51 12.52 -12.07 -2.08
N PRO A 52 11.73 -11.74 -3.11
CA PRO A 52 12.16 -11.90 -4.50
C PRO A 52 13.46 -11.12 -4.77
N PRO A 53 14.41 -11.66 -5.56
CA PRO A 53 15.67 -10.98 -5.86
C PRO A 53 15.51 -9.55 -6.39
N GLU A 54 14.46 -9.31 -7.17
CA GLU A 54 14.15 -8.01 -7.76
C GLU A 54 13.77 -6.92 -6.75
N VAL A 55 13.33 -7.27 -5.54
CA VAL A 55 12.96 -6.29 -4.49
C VAL A 55 14.00 -6.15 -3.40
N LEU A 56 15.10 -6.91 -3.45
CA LEU A 56 16.18 -6.82 -2.46
C LEU A 56 16.79 -5.41 -2.35
N PRO A 57 17.01 -4.64 -3.43
CA PRO A 57 17.48 -3.26 -3.30
C PRO A 57 16.52 -2.37 -2.50
N SER A 58 15.21 -2.54 -2.71
CA SER A 58 14.17 -1.80 -1.98
C SER A 58 14.11 -2.23 -0.51
N TYR A 59 14.28 -3.52 -0.23
CA TYR A 59 14.41 -4.05 1.15
C TYR A 59 15.61 -3.44 1.89
N GLU A 60 16.79 -3.44 1.25
CA GLU A 60 17.99 -2.84 1.82
C GLU A 60 17.82 -1.34 2.06
N ARG A 61 17.15 -0.64 1.12
CA ARG A 61 16.83 0.79 1.26
C ARG A 61 15.88 1.04 2.42
N ALA A 62 14.86 0.20 2.63
CA ALA A 62 13.97 0.32 3.80
C ALA A 62 14.75 0.26 5.12
N LEU A 63 15.65 -0.72 5.26
CA LEU A 63 16.51 -0.82 6.45
C LEU A 63 17.48 0.35 6.61
N LEU A 64 17.85 1.01 5.51
CA LEU A 64 18.67 2.22 5.55
C LEU A 64 17.82 3.42 6.03
N LEU A 65 16.59 3.57 5.56
CA LEU A 65 15.66 4.62 6.03
C LEU A 65 15.46 4.53 7.55
N ALA A 66 15.20 3.33 8.08
CA ALA A 66 15.07 3.12 9.53
C ALA A 66 16.33 3.57 10.32
N ARG A 67 17.53 3.37 9.75
CA ARG A 67 18.79 3.83 10.35
C ARG A 67 18.95 5.34 10.27
N GLU A 68 18.53 5.95 9.16
CA GLU A 68 18.53 7.40 8.97
C GLU A 68 17.59 8.07 9.97
N GLU A 69 16.38 7.55 10.19
CA GLU A 69 15.43 8.04 11.22
C GLU A 69 16.05 8.01 12.63
N VAL A 70 16.77 6.94 12.96
CA VAL A 70 17.50 6.83 14.23
C VAL A 70 18.61 7.89 14.34
N ALA A 71 19.32 8.14 13.24
CA ALA A 71 20.37 9.15 13.20
C ALA A 71 19.80 10.58 13.32
N ARG A 72 18.60 10.83 12.76
CA ARG A 72 17.86 12.09 12.88
C ARG A 72 17.15 12.26 14.23
N GLY A 73 17.01 11.18 15.01
CA GLY A 73 16.32 11.18 16.30
C GLY A 73 14.79 11.08 16.19
N GLU A 74 14.28 10.75 15.01
CA GLU A 74 12.87 10.50 14.72
C GLU A 74 12.45 9.11 15.22
N ARG A 75 13.39 8.17 15.24
CA ARG A 75 13.20 6.79 15.70
C ARG A 75 14.08 6.46 16.90
N SER A 76 13.53 5.71 17.86
CA SER A 76 14.29 5.18 19.00
C SER A 76 15.33 4.16 18.55
N ARG A 77 16.56 4.25 19.07
CA ARG A 77 17.61 3.21 18.89
C ARG A 77 17.22 1.82 19.39
N ARG A 78 16.20 1.73 20.25
CA ARG A 78 15.68 0.45 20.79
C ARG A 78 14.50 -0.09 19.99
N ALA A 79 13.98 0.65 19.03
CA ALA A 79 12.93 0.16 18.15
C ALA A 79 13.45 -1.01 17.31
N ASP A 80 12.55 -1.91 16.94
CA ASP A 80 12.90 -2.97 15.99
C ASP A 80 13.37 -2.34 14.66
N PRO A 81 14.51 -2.77 14.11
CA PRO A 81 15.07 -2.15 12.90
C PRO A 81 14.24 -2.40 11.64
N GLY A 82 13.35 -3.41 11.66
CA GLY A 82 12.55 -3.83 10.51
C GLY A 82 11.05 -3.59 10.63
N MET A 83 10.51 -3.09 11.73
CA MET A 83 9.05 -2.86 11.86
C MET A 83 8.67 -1.39 11.80
N GLY A 84 7.58 -1.04 11.13
CA GLY A 84 7.02 0.32 11.12
C GLY A 84 8.04 1.37 10.70
N ILE A 85 8.68 1.14 9.54
CA ILE A 85 9.62 2.08 8.93
C ILE A 85 8.78 3.13 8.20
N ASP A 86 9.01 4.42 8.49
CA ASP A 86 8.23 5.48 7.87
C ASP A 86 8.71 5.70 6.43
N VAL A 87 7.77 5.97 5.54
CA VAL A 87 8.02 6.24 4.12
C VAL A 87 7.38 7.56 3.75
N ASP A 88 8.19 8.50 3.26
CA ASP A 88 7.67 9.69 2.61
C ASP A 88 7.18 9.35 1.20
N VAL A 89 5.87 9.22 1.02
CA VAL A 89 5.26 8.92 -0.28
C VAL A 89 5.42 10.04 -1.31
N ARG A 90 5.83 11.25 -0.90
CA ARG A 90 6.10 12.37 -1.83
C ARG A 90 7.49 12.30 -2.43
N ASP A 91 8.42 11.60 -1.77
CA ASP A 91 9.72 11.26 -2.32
C ASP A 91 9.58 10.05 -3.25
N ASP A 92 10.03 10.17 -4.50
CA ASP A 92 9.88 9.11 -5.51
C ASP A 92 10.66 7.84 -5.16
N ASP A 93 11.84 7.97 -4.56
CA ASP A 93 12.70 6.83 -4.20
C ASP A 93 12.12 6.07 -3.00
N GLN A 94 11.60 6.80 -2.00
CA GLN A 94 10.93 6.18 -0.87
C GLN A 94 9.59 5.57 -1.27
N PHE A 95 8.81 6.24 -2.13
CA PHE A 95 7.58 5.65 -2.66
C PHE A 95 7.85 4.37 -3.46
N GLN A 96 8.95 4.30 -4.22
CA GLN A 96 9.37 3.09 -4.91
C GLN A 96 9.62 1.93 -3.94
N VAL A 97 10.25 2.20 -2.78
CA VAL A 97 10.45 1.19 -1.72
C VAL A 97 9.12 0.62 -1.24
N LEU A 98 8.15 1.49 -0.92
CA LEU A 98 6.81 1.07 -0.51
C LEU A 98 6.11 0.25 -1.59
N SER A 99 6.16 0.71 -2.85
CA SER A 99 5.53 0.06 -4.00
C SER A 99 6.12 -1.33 -4.29
N ASP A 100 7.43 -1.51 -4.09
CA ASP A 100 8.10 -2.79 -4.31
C ASP A 100 7.82 -3.81 -3.21
N LEU A 101 7.79 -3.37 -1.96
CA LEU A 101 7.75 -4.27 -0.81
C LEU A 101 6.32 -4.56 -0.33
N ALA A 102 5.37 -3.65 -0.56
CA ALA A 102 3.97 -3.80 -0.14
C ALA A 102 3.29 -5.15 -0.50
N PRO A 103 3.58 -5.80 -1.65
CA PRO A 103 3.00 -7.11 -1.98
C PRO A 103 3.57 -8.28 -1.17
N TYR A 104 4.71 -8.09 -0.49
CA TYR A 104 5.51 -9.16 0.10
C TYR A 104 5.78 -8.99 1.59
N THR A 105 5.44 -7.84 2.16
CA THR A 105 5.61 -7.57 3.59
C THR A 105 4.49 -8.15 4.43
N ILE A 106 4.79 -8.60 5.65
CA ILE A 106 3.78 -8.98 6.64
C ILE A 106 2.80 -7.84 6.97
N HIS A 107 3.23 -6.57 6.80
CA HIS A 107 2.38 -5.42 7.05
C HIS A 107 2.88 -4.15 6.36
N THR A 108 1.95 -3.45 5.72
CA THR A 108 2.12 -2.06 5.32
C THR A 108 0.78 -1.35 5.38
N GLU A 109 0.82 -0.04 5.64
CA GLU A 109 -0.35 0.80 5.55
C GLU A 109 -0.01 2.22 5.08
N GLY A 110 -1.03 2.87 4.53
CA GLY A 110 -1.02 4.28 4.19
C GLY A 110 -2.25 4.95 4.78
N SER A 111 -2.09 6.16 5.27
CA SER A 111 -3.14 6.96 5.90
C SER A 111 -3.32 8.32 5.24
N ARG A 112 -4.51 8.89 5.41
CA ARG A 112 -4.90 10.25 5.04
C ARG A 112 -5.64 10.86 6.22
N ASP A 113 -5.17 12.01 6.71
CA ASP A 113 -5.71 12.69 7.88
C ASP A 113 -5.80 11.77 9.11
N GLY A 114 -4.80 10.89 9.28
CA GLY A 114 -4.76 9.89 10.35
C GLY A 114 -5.73 8.71 10.18
N ARG A 115 -6.48 8.64 9.07
CA ARG A 115 -7.33 7.48 8.73
C ARG A 115 -6.63 6.59 7.72
N ARG A 116 -6.56 5.28 8.00
CA ARG A 116 -6.03 4.29 7.06
C ARG A 116 -6.84 4.27 5.76
N VAL A 117 -6.17 4.36 4.62
CA VAL A 117 -6.75 4.30 3.26
C VAL A 117 -6.12 3.21 2.39
N PHE A 118 -5.00 2.64 2.84
CA PHE A 118 -4.31 1.52 2.21
C PHE A 118 -3.82 0.56 3.30
N SER A 119 -3.96 -0.74 3.07
CA SER A 119 -3.32 -1.76 3.89
C SER A 119 -3.03 -2.98 3.05
N ALA A 120 -1.84 -3.55 3.22
CA ALA A 120 -1.49 -4.81 2.60
C ALA A 120 -0.71 -5.71 3.56
N SER A 121 -0.84 -7.02 3.34
CA SER A 121 0.03 -8.03 3.93
C SER A 121 0.31 -9.17 2.95
N ASP A 122 1.38 -9.90 3.22
CA ASP A 122 1.98 -10.95 2.39
C ASP A 122 1.22 -12.28 2.34
N THR A 123 0.00 -12.33 2.87
CA THR A 123 -0.88 -13.50 2.75
C THR A 123 -1.41 -13.72 1.32
N GLY A 124 -0.76 -13.13 0.31
CA GLY A 124 -0.98 -13.32 -1.13
C GLY A 124 -2.22 -12.61 -1.71
N THR A 125 -3.18 -12.22 -0.87
CA THR A 125 -4.42 -11.54 -1.29
C THR A 125 -4.84 -10.42 -0.36
N ALA A 126 -4.06 -10.13 0.69
CA ALA A 126 -4.39 -9.06 1.62
C ALA A 126 -3.99 -7.72 1.00
N LEU A 127 -4.94 -7.15 0.26
CA LEU A 127 -4.97 -5.75 -0.12
C LEU A 127 -6.35 -5.21 0.26
N TRP A 128 -6.36 -4.17 1.06
CA TRP A 128 -7.53 -3.36 1.34
C TRP A 128 -7.22 -1.91 0.98
N VAL A 129 -8.15 -1.26 0.30
CA VAL A 129 -8.06 0.17 -0.01
C VAL A 129 -9.39 0.87 0.18
N GLU A 130 -9.32 2.10 0.63
CA GLU A 130 -10.44 3.03 0.60
C GLU A 130 -10.24 4.02 -0.54
N VAL A 131 -11.19 4.07 -1.47
CA VAL A 131 -11.10 4.88 -2.70
C VAL A 131 -12.33 5.78 -2.86
N SER A 132 -12.12 6.98 -3.37
CA SER A 132 -13.18 7.78 -3.98
C SER A 132 -13.65 7.14 -5.30
N GLN A 133 -14.81 7.57 -5.82
CA GLN A 133 -15.29 7.12 -7.12
C GLN A 133 -14.28 7.39 -8.27
N ALA A 134 -13.58 8.53 -8.22
CA ALA A 134 -12.56 8.87 -9.22
C ALA A 134 -11.34 7.94 -9.13
N GLN A 135 -10.89 7.64 -7.91
CA GLN A 135 -9.81 6.68 -7.67
C GLN A 135 -10.20 5.26 -8.08
N GLU A 136 -11.41 4.80 -7.76
CA GLU A 136 -11.92 3.50 -8.22
C GLU A 136 -11.87 3.40 -9.75
N ALA A 137 -12.37 4.43 -10.46
CA ALA A 137 -12.35 4.47 -11.91
C ALA A 137 -10.91 4.46 -12.48
N ALA A 138 -10.00 5.25 -11.88
CA ALA A 138 -8.59 5.29 -12.27
C ALA A 138 -7.89 3.94 -12.05
N LEU A 139 -8.16 3.28 -10.92
CA LEU A 139 -7.62 1.96 -10.59
C LEU A 139 -8.12 0.92 -11.59
N ARG A 140 -9.43 0.85 -11.83
CA ARG A 140 -10.01 -0.09 -12.82
C ARG A 140 -9.47 0.15 -14.23
N LEU A 141 -9.28 1.40 -14.64
CA LEU A 141 -8.68 1.73 -15.92
C LEU A 141 -7.23 1.25 -16.01
N ARG A 142 -6.41 1.45 -14.96
CA ARG A 142 -5.03 0.95 -14.89
C ARG A 142 -4.98 -0.57 -14.98
N LEU A 143 -5.82 -1.27 -14.21
CA LEU A 143 -5.90 -2.74 -14.25
C LEU A 143 -6.27 -3.26 -15.64
N SER A 144 -7.25 -2.62 -16.31
CA SER A 144 -7.63 -3.00 -17.67
C SER A 144 -6.48 -2.89 -18.68
N ARG A 145 -5.64 -1.85 -18.55
CA ARG A 145 -4.44 -1.66 -19.40
C ARG A 145 -3.36 -2.71 -19.15
N LEU A 146 -3.34 -3.28 -17.94
CA LEU A 146 -2.47 -4.40 -17.56
C LEU A 146 -3.04 -5.77 -17.96
N GLY A 147 -4.23 -5.81 -18.56
CA GLY A 147 -4.95 -7.05 -18.88
C GLY A 147 -5.52 -7.76 -17.65
N ILE A 148 -5.62 -7.06 -16.51
CA ILE A 148 -6.14 -7.61 -15.27
C ILE A 148 -7.66 -7.32 -15.20
N PRO A 149 -8.51 -8.35 -15.05
CA PRO A 149 -9.95 -8.17 -14.94
C PRO A 149 -10.33 -7.26 -13.77
N PRO A 150 -11.33 -6.37 -13.92
CA PRO A 150 -11.70 -5.42 -12.87
C PRO A 150 -12.44 -6.07 -11.68
N ASP A 151 -13.02 -7.26 -11.87
CA ASP A 151 -13.72 -8.03 -10.84
C ASP A 151 -12.79 -8.69 -9.81
N VAL A 152 -11.47 -8.56 -9.99
CA VAL A 152 -10.47 -8.94 -8.98
C VAL A 152 -10.55 -8.06 -7.72
N LEU A 153 -11.18 -6.88 -7.82
CA LEU A 153 -11.45 -6.00 -6.68
C LEU A 153 -12.94 -6.05 -6.34
N ALA A 154 -13.25 -6.66 -5.19
CA ALA A 154 -14.60 -6.68 -4.64
C ALA A 154 -14.84 -5.46 -3.75
N VAL A 155 -16.05 -4.91 -3.82
CA VAL A 155 -16.50 -3.86 -2.90
C VAL A 155 -16.89 -4.51 -1.57
N LEU A 156 -16.31 -4.06 -0.46
CA LEU A 156 -16.81 -4.43 0.85
C LEU A 156 -18.13 -3.69 1.11
N PRO A 157 -19.17 -4.39 1.62
CA PRO A 157 -20.36 -3.72 2.08
C PRO A 157 -19.97 -2.69 3.15
N ALA A 158 -20.47 -1.46 3.04
CA ALA A 158 -20.31 -0.48 4.10
C ALA A 158 -20.79 -1.11 5.42
N GLY A 159 -19.89 -1.19 6.41
CA GLY A 159 -20.21 -1.74 7.72
C GLY A 159 -21.44 -1.03 8.29
N ARG A 160 -22.39 -1.83 8.78
CA ARG A 160 -23.57 -1.38 9.54
C ARG A 160 -23.17 -0.68 10.83
#